data_AF-A0A257IWL3-F1
#
_entry.id   AF-A0A257IWL3-F1
#
_cell.length_a   1.000
_cell.length_b   1.000
_cell.length_c   1.000
_cell.angle_alpha   90.00
_cell.angle_beta   90.00
_cell.angle_gamma   90.00
#
_symmetry.space_group_name_H-M   'P 1'
#
loop_
_entity.id
_entity.type
_entity.pdbx_description
1 polymer ?
#
loop_
_entity_poly.entity_id
_entity_poly.type
_entity_poly.pdbx_seq_one_letter_code
_entity_poly.pdbx_strand_id
1 'polypeptide(L)'
;MKKSKIIFSLLCFITLCVALSCNTDEAEVDASGTILKVQSANFISDGLAEPISVVSRTLSNGSTVECYKIVARGIPTDHNMGPWCPSNITDNASAGGIWLENGNVYDVDGAFVKNLANFYSDKTWMLYNTTTGVITKTKTQAECQAAANPNVGAEYKNFCVECLPSYVANLTQTYYIPVTPVKLTSTTSFGNGPMSSGPSVRGLAFNGVRFDAPAPVNAILSAYTLAPFDDAGGHINLAAGYHYHAATGISKKIAQTDGHSAMIGYAMDGHGLYERLDASGKEYTDLDACRGHSDDTRGYHYHVDKAGSNNFINCLKGAYAN
;
A
#
# COMPACT_ATOMS: atom_id res chain seq x y z
N MET A 1 -12.68 94.11 -2.59
CA MET A 1 -13.38 92.85 -2.24
C MET A 1 -12.68 91.67 -2.91
N LYS A 2 -11.77 91.00 -2.20
CA LYS A 2 -11.23 89.69 -2.59
C LYS A 2 -11.20 88.84 -1.31
N LYS A 3 -12.14 87.90 -1.20
CA LYS A 3 -12.25 86.96 -0.08
C LYS A 3 -11.26 85.82 -0.32
N SER A 4 -10.22 85.73 0.50
CA SER A 4 -9.32 84.57 0.54
C SER A 4 -9.94 83.51 1.46
N LYS A 5 -10.19 82.31 0.91
CA LYS A 5 -10.76 81.17 1.63
C LYS A 5 -9.62 80.38 2.27
N ILE A 6 -9.68 80.22 3.59
CA ILE A 6 -8.85 79.30 4.38
C ILE A 6 -9.40 77.88 4.16
N ILE A 7 -8.59 76.98 3.63
CA ILE A 7 -8.93 75.55 3.47
C ILE A 7 -8.24 74.79 4.59
N PHE A 8 -9.04 74.21 5.48
CA PHE A 8 -8.62 73.27 6.51
C PHE A 8 -8.34 71.92 5.84
N SER A 9 -7.09 71.44 5.87
CA SER A 9 -6.74 70.09 5.40
C SER A 9 -6.95 69.10 6.54
N LEU A 10 -7.98 68.26 6.40
CA LEU A 10 -8.29 67.17 7.31
C LEU A 10 -7.36 65.98 6.99
N LEU A 11 -6.46 65.65 7.92
CA LEU A 11 -5.58 64.47 7.81
C LEU A 11 -6.43 63.21 8.12
N CYS A 12 -6.72 62.42 7.09
CA CYS A 12 -7.45 61.15 7.23
C CYS A 12 -6.44 60.00 7.40
N PHE A 13 -6.37 59.44 8.60
CA PHE A 13 -5.64 58.21 8.91
C PHE A 13 -6.64 57.05 8.84
N ILE A 14 -6.62 56.23 7.78
CA ILE A 14 -7.38 54.98 7.74
C ILE A 14 -6.49 53.87 7.16
N THR A 15 -5.98 53.09 8.11
CA THR A 15 -5.77 51.63 8.14
C THR A 15 -5.73 50.89 6.80
N LEU A 16 -4.53 50.49 6.39
CA LEU A 16 -4.28 49.50 5.35
C LEU A 16 -4.66 48.10 5.87
N CYS A 17 -5.84 47.60 5.49
CA CYS A 17 -6.18 46.19 5.66
C CYS A 17 -5.34 45.37 4.67
N VAL A 18 -4.30 44.71 5.17
CA VAL A 18 -3.55 43.71 4.41
C VAL A 18 -4.42 42.45 4.35
N ALA A 19 -5.15 42.27 3.24
CA ALA A 19 -5.75 40.99 2.92
C ALA A 19 -4.61 39.99 2.63
N LEU A 20 -4.30 39.15 3.61
CA LEU A 20 -3.53 37.93 3.39
C LEU A 20 -4.37 37.00 2.53
N SER A 21 -4.22 37.12 1.21
CA SER A 21 -4.73 36.14 0.26
C SER A 21 -3.89 34.87 0.43
N CYS A 22 -4.39 33.90 1.18
CA CYS A 22 -3.88 32.54 1.09
C CYS A 22 -4.28 32.00 -0.30
N ASN A 23 -3.38 32.08 -1.27
CA ASN A 23 -3.44 31.20 -2.43
C ASN A 23 -3.08 29.81 -1.94
N THR A 24 -4.08 29.01 -1.57
CA THR A 24 -3.92 27.57 -1.63
C THR A 24 -3.91 27.22 -3.10
N ASP A 25 -2.73 26.92 -3.66
CA ASP A 25 -2.62 26.38 -5.01
C ASP A 25 -3.37 25.03 -5.03
N GLU A 26 -4.66 25.07 -5.40
CA GLU A 26 -5.47 23.87 -5.60
C GLU A 26 -4.85 23.04 -6.73
N ALA A 27 -4.68 21.73 -6.51
CA ALA A 27 -4.12 20.86 -7.54
C ALA A 27 -5.05 20.85 -8.76
N GLU A 28 -4.50 21.22 -9.92
CA GLU A 28 -5.25 21.35 -11.17
C GLU A 28 -5.75 19.99 -11.67
N VAL A 29 -7.04 19.95 -12.03
CA VAL A 29 -7.72 18.75 -12.52
C VAL A 29 -7.44 18.56 -14.01
N ASP A 30 -7.01 17.35 -14.38
CA ASP A 30 -6.91 16.93 -15.78
C ASP A 30 -8.25 16.31 -16.21
N ALA A 31 -9.05 17.09 -16.93
CA ALA A 31 -10.36 16.67 -17.44
C ALA A 31 -10.28 15.89 -18.77
N SER A 32 -9.08 15.51 -19.24
CA SER A 32 -8.91 14.79 -20.49
C SER A 32 -9.05 13.26 -20.33
N GLY A 33 -9.51 12.62 -21.40
CA GLY A 33 -9.61 11.16 -21.50
C GLY A 33 -10.83 10.56 -20.80
N THR A 34 -10.91 9.24 -20.85
CA THR A 34 -11.96 8.45 -20.20
C THR A 34 -11.73 8.42 -18.69
N ILE A 35 -12.80 8.53 -17.89
CA ILE A 35 -12.77 8.28 -16.44
C ILE A 35 -13.80 7.21 -16.11
N LEU A 36 -13.33 6.08 -15.59
CA LEU A 36 -14.20 5.00 -15.15
C LEU A 36 -14.54 5.14 -13.67
N LYS A 37 -15.82 4.94 -13.34
CA LYS A 37 -16.26 4.84 -11.96
C LYS A 37 -15.74 3.57 -11.31
N VAL A 38 -15.40 3.66 -10.04
CA VAL A 38 -15.11 2.50 -9.20
C VAL A 38 -16.33 1.59 -9.16
N GLN A 39 -16.16 0.33 -9.53
CA GLN A 39 -17.20 -0.69 -9.48
C GLN A 39 -17.16 -1.39 -8.12
N SER A 40 -17.99 -0.95 -7.19
CA SER A 40 -18.05 -1.51 -5.83
C SER A 40 -18.43 -3.00 -5.82
N ALA A 41 -19.17 -3.47 -6.82
CA ALA A 41 -19.53 -4.88 -7.00
C ALA A 41 -18.31 -5.79 -7.28
N ASN A 42 -17.15 -5.22 -7.63
CA ASN A 42 -15.93 -6.02 -7.81
C ASN A 42 -15.37 -6.53 -6.47
N PHE A 43 -15.69 -5.88 -5.34
CA PHE A 43 -15.24 -6.33 -4.03
C PHE A 43 -15.94 -7.63 -3.60
N ILE A 44 -15.21 -8.51 -2.91
CA ILE A 44 -15.74 -9.75 -2.33
C ILE A 44 -16.51 -9.38 -1.06
N SER A 45 -17.81 -9.67 -1.04
CA SER A 45 -18.69 -9.37 0.10
C SER A 45 -18.17 -9.94 1.42
N ASP A 46 -17.62 -11.15 1.38
CA ASP A 46 -17.18 -11.88 2.57
C ASP A 46 -15.90 -11.29 3.18
N GLY A 47 -15.11 -10.55 2.38
CA GLY A 47 -13.97 -9.76 2.85
C GLY A 47 -14.38 -8.45 3.54
N LEU A 48 -15.67 -8.09 3.51
CA LEU A 48 -16.19 -6.86 4.11
C LEU A 48 -16.82 -7.13 5.49
N ALA A 49 -16.67 -6.16 6.39
CA ALA A 49 -17.30 -6.17 7.71
C ALA A 49 -18.75 -5.64 7.64
N GLU A 50 -19.02 -4.73 6.70
CA GLU A 50 -20.35 -4.19 6.40
C GLU A 50 -20.47 -3.89 4.89
N PRO A 51 -21.71 -3.79 4.34
CA PRO A 51 -21.90 -3.40 2.95
C PRO A 51 -21.26 -2.04 2.63
N ILE A 52 -20.66 -1.92 1.45
CA ILE A 52 -20.08 -0.65 0.97
C ILE A 52 -21.19 0.43 0.93
N SER A 53 -20.91 1.58 1.53
CA SER A 53 -21.79 2.74 1.54
C SER A 53 -21.14 3.93 0.84
N VAL A 54 -21.95 4.93 0.48
CA VAL A 54 -21.47 6.17 -0.14
C VAL A 54 -21.54 7.30 0.88
N VAL A 55 -20.47 8.08 0.99
CA VAL A 55 -20.35 9.23 1.88
C VAL A 55 -19.72 10.42 1.15
N SER A 56 -20.08 11.64 1.55
CA SER A 56 -19.41 12.85 1.04
C SER A 56 -18.06 13.05 1.75
N ARG A 57 -16.99 13.27 0.99
CA ARG A 57 -15.62 13.47 1.49
C ARG A 57 -14.91 14.56 0.69
N THR A 58 -14.07 15.33 1.38
CA THR A 58 -13.14 16.26 0.75
C THR A 58 -11.88 15.51 0.34
N LEU A 59 -11.49 15.62 -0.93
CA LEU A 59 -10.27 15.04 -1.48
C LEU A 59 -9.05 15.92 -1.20
N SER A 60 -7.87 15.38 -1.49
CA SER A 60 -6.59 16.07 -1.34
C SER A 60 -6.44 17.37 -2.14
N ASN A 61 -7.23 17.57 -3.20
CA ASN A 61 -7.26 18.81 -3.98
C ASN A 61 -8.32 19.82 -3.49
N GLY A 62 -9.00 19.56 -2.36
CA GLY A 62 -10.04 20.45 -1.81
C GLY A 62 -11.45 20.22 -2.36
N SER A 63 -11.61 19.48 -3.47
CA SER A 63 -12.93 19.15 -3.99
C SER A 63 -13.70 18.22 -3.05
N THR A 64 -15.02 18.37 -2.97
CA THR A 64 -15.89 17.48 -2.19
C THR A 64 -16.69 16.59 -3.12
N VAL A 65 -16.52 15.27 -2.99
CA VAL A 65 -17.13 14.27 -3.88
C VAL A 65 -17.76 13.13 -3.07
N GLU A 66 -18.54 12.30 -3.75
CA GLU A 66 -18.96 11.01 -3.23
C GLU A 66 -17.78 10.02 -3.22
N CYS A 67 -17.55 9.40 -2.06
CA CYS A 67 -16.59 8.34 -1.86
C CYS A 67 -17.30 7.08 -1.36
N TYR A 68 -16.83 5.92 -1.79
CA TYR A 68 -17.17 4.66 -1.14
C TYR A 68 -16.48 4.59 0.21
N LYS A 69 -17.24 4.33 1.28
CA LYS A 69 -16.74 3.85 2.57
C LYS A 69 -16.70 2.34 2.51
N ILE A 70 -15.50 1.79 2.57
CA ILE A 70 -15.24 0.34 2.51
C ILE A 70 -14.70 -0.08 3.88
N VAL A 71 -15.47 -0.87 4.63
CA VAL A 71 -15.00 -1.45 5.89
C VAL A 71 -14.60 -2.89 5.63
N ALA A 72 -13.30 -3.13 5.49
CA ALA A 72 -12.74 -4.45 5.22
C ALA A 72 -12.41 -5.19 6.51
N ARG A 73 -12.48 -6.52 6.48
CA ARG A 73 -11.99 -7.39 7.55
C ARG A 73 -10.46 -7.44 7.51
N GLY A 74 -9.85 -7.77 8.65
CA GLY A 74 -8.40 -7.90 8.78
C GLY A 74 -7.80 -9.14 8.11
N ILE A 75 -8.61 -9.98 7.47
CA ILE A 75 -8.19 -11.19 6.76
C ILE A 75 -9.00 -11.38 5.46
N PRO A 76 -8.36 -11.84 4.36
CA PRO A 76 -9.04 -12.18 3.12
C PRO A 76 -9.78 -13.52 3.21
N THR A 77 -10.69 -13.75 2.27
CA THR A 77 -11.49 -14.99 2.17
C THR A 77 -11.23 -15.79 0.88
N ASP A 78 -10.46 -15.25 -0.06
CA ASP A 78 -10.24 -15.83 -1.39
C ASP A 78 -8.96 -16.66 -1.51
N HIS A 79 -8.15 -16.72 -0.45
CA HIS A 79 -6.96 -17.56 -0.36
C HIS A 79 -6.62 -17.86 1.10
N ASN A 80 -5.83 -18.91 1.30
CA ASN A 80 -5.22 -19.20 2.61
C ASN A 80 -4.10 -18.20 2.87
N MET A 81 -3.94 -17.80 4.13
CA MET A 81 -2.82 -16.98 4.58
C MET A 81 -1.73 -17.88 5.15
N GLY A 82 -0.48 -17.57 4.85
CA GLY A 82 0.66 -18.41 5.19
C GLY A 82 0.72 -19.70 4.35
N PRO A 83 1.70 -20.56 4.61
CA PRO A 83 2.74 -20.42 5.64
C PRO A 83 3.73 -19.28 5.37
N TRP A 84 4.44 -18.84 6.42
CA TRP A 84 5.48 -17.82 6.34
C TRP A 84 6.85 -18.41 6.67
N CYS A 85 6.93 -19.05 7.84
CA CYS A 85 8.16 -19.62 8.37
C CYS A 85 8.16 -21.16 8.31
N PRO A 86 9.13 -21.79 7.63
CA PRO A 86 9.32 -23.24 7.72
C PRO A 86 9.68 -23.64 9.15
N SER A 87 9.42 -24.90 9.49
CA SER A 87 9.67 -25.44 10.83
C SER A 87 11.06 -26.06 10.98
N ASN A 88 11.67 -26.50 9.88
CA ASN A 88 12.98 -27.14 9.85
C ASN A 88 13.77 -26.76 8.58
N ILE A 89 15.11 -26.77 8.67
CA ILE A 89 16.02 -26.55 7.54
C ILE A 89 15.94 -27.60 6.41
N THR A 90 15.14 -28.65 6.60
CA THR A 90 14.86 -29.68 5.59
C THR A 90 13.50 -29.49 4.91
N ASP A 91 12.69 -28.53 5.37
CA ASP A 91 11.41 -28.23 4.77
C ASP A 91 11.61 -27.59 3.38
N ASN A 92 10.70 -27.89 2.45
CA ASN A 92 10.70 -27.31 1.10
C ASN A 92 9.86 -26.03 1.04
N ALA A 93 9.80 -25.40 -0.14
CA ALA A 93 9.10 -24.14 -0.37
C ALA A 93 7.63 -24.15 0.10
N SER A 94 6.92 -25.28 0.06
CA SER A 94 5.50 -25.34 0.47
C SER A 94 5.28 -25.17 1.98
N ALA A 95 6.34 -25.19 2.79
CA ALA A 95 6.28 -25.01 4.24
C ALA A 95 6.61 -23.59 4.70
N GLY A 96 7.02 -22.71 3.79
CA GLY A 96 7.29 -21.30 4.04
C GLY A 96 6.62 -20.43 2.99
N GLY A 97 6.89 -19.14 3.06
CA GLY A 97 6.42 -18.19 2.06
C GLY A 97 7.58 -17.67 1.22
N ILE A 98 7.57 -16.36 0.95
CA ILE A 98 8.56 -15.69 0.12
C ILE A 98 9.29 -14.55 0.86
N TRP A 99 10.50 -14.25 0.40
CA TRP A 99 11.28 -13.10 0.83
C TRP A 99 11.66 -12.24 -0.38
N LEU A 100 11.57 -10.92 -0.21
CA LEU A 100 11.83 -9.94 -1.27
C LEU A 100 13.17 -9.26 -1.00
N GLU A 101 14.12 -9.45 -1.89
CA GLU A 101 15.47 -8.90 -1.72
C GLU A 101 16.08 -8.50 -3.06
N ASN A 102 16.58 -7.27 -3.14
CA ASN A 102 17.29 -6.72 -4.31
C ASN A 102 16.54 -6.93 -5.64
N GLY A 103 15.21 -6.76 -5.63
CA GLY A 103 14.41 -6.89 -6.85
C GLY A 103 14.02 -8.32 -7.21
N ASN A 104 14.34 -9.31 -6.37
CA ASN A 104 14.06 -10.73 -6.59
C ASN A 104 13.11 -11.29 -5.52
N VAL A 105 12.47 -12.42 -5.84
CA VAL A 105 11.63 -13.21 -4.93
C VAL A 105 12.38 -14.50 -4.63
N TYR A 106 12.48 -14.87 -3.37
CA TYR A 106 13.10 -16.11 -2.91
C TYR A 106 12.09 -16.91 -2.10
N ASP A 107 11.99 -18.21 -2.37
CA ASP A 107 11.24 -19.11 -1.50
C ASP A 107 11.95 -19.19 -0.14
N VAL A 108 11.21 -18.97 0.95
CA VAL A 108 11.70 -19.14 2.32
C VAL A 108 11.51 -20.59 2.72
N ASP A 109 12.28 -21.46 2.10
CA ASP A 109 12.38 -22.86 2.48
C ASP A 109 13.47 -23.07 3.56
N GLY A 110 13.60 -24.32 4.02
CA GLY A 110 14.61 -24.67 4.98
C GLY A 110 16.05 -24.45 4.49
N ALA A 111 16.30 -24.63 3.20
CA ALA A 111 17.61 -24.44 2.59
C ALA A 111 17.99 -22.95 2.53
N PHE A 112 17.04 -22.08 2.20
CA PHE A 112 17.19 -20.63 2.23
C PHE A 112 17.53 -20.15 3.64
N VAL A 113 16.75 -20.56 4.65
CA VAL A 113 17.01 -20.20 6.06
C VAL A 113 18.39 -20.66 6.53
N LYS A 114 18.80 -21.87 6.13
CA LYS A 114 20.15 -22.39 6.43
C LYS A 114 21.26 -21.56 5.76
N ASN A 115 20.98 -20.97 4.60
CA ASN A 115 21.94 -20.24 3.78
C ASN A 115 22.03 -18.74 4.08
N LEU A 116 21.19 -18.19 4.98
CA LEU A 116 21.14 -16.74 5.28
C LEU A 116 22.51 -16.14 5.61
N ALA A 117 23.36 -16.86 6.36
CA ALA A 117 24.70 -16.38 6.70
C ALA A 117 25.60 -16.18 5.48
N ASN A 118 25.50 -17.03 4.46
CA ASN A 118 26.25 -16.85 3.22
C ASN A 118 25.57 -15.83 2.31
N PHE A 119 24.24 -15.88 2.24
CA PHE A 119 23.43 -14.97 1.43
C PHE A 119 23.70 -13.50 1.78
N TYR A 120 23.78 -13.18 3.08
CA TYR A 120 24.13 -11.85 3.58
C TYR A 120 25.62 -11.65 3.91
N SER A 121 26.45 -12.68 3.70
CA SER A 121 27.89 -12.66 4.08
C SER A 121 28.13 -12.28 5.55
N ASP A 122 27.25 -12.73 6.45
CA ASP A 122 27.26 -12.41 7.87
C ASP A 122 26.89 -13.64 8.71
N LYS A 123 27.86 -14.15 9.47
CA LYS A 123 27.72 -15.35 10.31
C LYS A 123 26.80 -15.16 11.52
N THR A 124 26.35 -13.94 11.78
CA THR A 124 25.42 -13.64 12.86
C THR A 124 24.04 -14.26 12.61
N TRP A 125 23.68 -14.46 11.33
CA TRP A 125 22.46 -15.16 10.93
C TRP A 125 22.52 -16.64 11.32
N MET A 126 21.71 -17.02 12.31
CA MET A 126 21.60 -18.41 12.79
C MET A 126 20.19 -18.66 13.33
N LEU A 127 19.20 -18.72 12.42
CA LEU A 127 17.78 -18.85 12.76
C LEU A 127 17.37 -20.28 13.17
N TYR A 128 18.30 -21.22 13.24
CA TYR A 128 17.99 -22.64 13.46
C TYR A 128 18.93 -23.27 14.49
N ASN A 129 18.45 -24.31 15.14
CA ASN A 129 19.27 -25.15 16.00
C ASN A 129 20.20 -26.03 15.14
N THR A 130 21.51 -25.91 15.30
CA THR A 130 22.49 -26.62 14.45
C THR A 130 22.50 -28.13 14.62
N THR A 131 21.97 -28.65 15.72
CA THR A 131 21.88 -30.09 15.99
C THR A 131 20.60 -30.70 15.42
N THR A 132 19.46 -30.02 15.59
CA THR A 132 18.15 -30.58 15.21
C THR A 132 17.61 -30.04 13.89
N GLY A 133 18.16 -28.94 13.39
CA GLY A 133 17.67 -28.24 12.20
C GLY A 133 16.36 -27.47 12.42
N VAL A 134 15.80 -27.46 13.64
CA VAL A 134 14.55 -26.75 13.94
C VAL A 134 14.77 -25.24 13.83
N ILE A 135 13.89 -24.57 13.09
CA ILE A 135 13.92 -23.12 12.89
C ILE A 135 13.23 -22.43 14.07
N THR A 136 13.88 -21.40 14.61
CA THR A 136 13.38 -20.56 15.68
C THR A 136 12.38 -19.57 15.09
N LYS A 137 11.12 -19.70 15.51
CA LYS A 137 10.03 -18.82 15.08
C LYS A 137 9.20 -18.31 16.24
N THR A 138 8.51 -17.19 16.02
CA THR A 138 7.52 -16.67 16.97
C THR A 138 6.35 -17.65 17.09
N LYS A 139 5.86 -17.85 18.32
CA LYS A 139 4.82 -18.84 18.66
C LYS A 139 3.57 -18.24 19.26
N THR A 140 3.67 -17.01 19.75
CA THR A 140 2.56 -16.31 20.43
C THR A 140 2.32 -14.94 19.82
N GLN A 141 1.13 -14.40 20.05
CA GLN A 141 0.79 -13.02 19.66
C GLN A 141 1.73 -11.99 20.30
N ALA A 142 2.17 -12.21 21.54
CA ALA A 142 3.09 -11.30 22.22
C ALA A 142 4.49 -11.33 21.57
N GLU A 143 5.00 -12.52 21.25
CA GLU A 143 6.28 -12.66 20.54
C GLU A 143 6.22 -12.05 19.15
N CYS A 144 5.13 -12.28 18.40
CA CYS A 144 4.98 -11.72 17.07
C CYS A 144 4.92 -10.18 17.12
N GLN A 145 4.21 -9.60 18.09
CA GLN A 145 4.17 -8.15 18.30
C GLN A 145 5.55 -7.57 18.64
N ALA A 146 6.30 -8.27 19.50
CA ALA A 146 7.61 -7.83 19.97
C ALA A 146 8.73 -8.03 18.93
N ALA A 147 8.56 -8.96 18.00
CA ALA A 147 9.49 -9.18 16.89
C ALA A 147 9.13 -8.40 15.61
N ALA A 148 7.85 -8.03 15.41
CA ALA A 148 7.36 -7.29 14.25
C ALA A 148 7.14 -5.79 14.53
N ASN A 149 8.07 -5.13 15.24
CA ASN A 149 8.03 -3.69 15.48
C ASN A 149 9.38 -3.02 15.17
N PRO A 150 9.43 -1.68 14.98
CA PRO A 150 10.67 -0.99 14.60
C PRO A 150 11.82 -1.08 15.62
N ASN A 151 11.52 -1.40 16.88
CA ASN A 151 12.48 -1.47 17.99
C ASN A 151 12.56 -2.90 18.54
N VAL A 152 12.94 -3.84 17.67
CA VAL A 152 13.02 -5.27 18.02
C VAL A 152 13.98 -5.50 19.18
N GLY A 153 13.51 -6.21 20.21
CA GLY A 153 14.32 -6.61 21.36
C GLY A 153 15.42 -7.62 20.98
N ALA A 154 16.55 -7.57 21.67
CA ALA A 154 17.70 -8.44 21.40
C ALA A 154 17.38 -9.94 21.56
N GLU A 155 16.36 -10.27 22.35
CA GLU A 155 15.86 -11.62 22.56
C GLU A 155 15.19 -12.24 21.32
N TYR A 156 14.74 -11.41 20.36
CA TYR A 156 14.14 -11.85 19.10
C TYR A 156 15.14 -11.90 17.95
N LYS A 157 16.42 -11.64 18.21
CA LYS A 157 17.49 -11.83 17.23
C LYS A 157 17.49 -13.28 16.73
N ASN A 158 17.64 -13.47 15.42
CA ASN A 158 17.58 -14.78 14.75
C ASN A 158 16.24 -15.50 14.89
N PHE A 159 15.14 -14.76 14.84
CA PHE A 159 13.80 -15.32 14.67
C PHE A 159 13.31 -15.21 13.24
N CYS A 160 12.65 -16.27 12.76
CA CYS A 160 11.67 -16.13 11.69
C CYS A 160 10.33 -15.66 12.32
N VAL A 161 9.85 -14.51 11.88
CA VAL A 161 8.70 -13.82 12.45
C VAL A 161 7.46 -14.20 11.68
N GLU A 162 6.50 -14.83 12.37
CA GLU A 162 5.17 -15.10 11.86
C GLU A 162 4.11 -14.61 12.85
N CYS A 163 3.07 -13.98 12.30
CA CYS A 163 1.86 -13.56 13.00
C CYS A 163 0.71 -14.42 12.46
N LEU A 164 -0.15 -14.97 13.33
CA LEU A 164 -1.23 -15.87 12.89
C LEU A 164 -2.53 -15.11 12.57
N PRO A 165 -3.33 -15.60 11.59
CA PRO A 165 -4.64 -15.01 11.26
C PRO A 165 -5.59 -14.86 12.45
N SER A 166 -5.54 -15.80 13.39
CA SER A 166 -6.36 -15.77 14.60
C SER A 166 -6.13 -14.54 15.47
N TYR A 167 -4.97 -13.88 15.39
CA TYR A 167 -4.64 -12.69 16.18
C TYR A 167 -5.36 -11.44 15.68
N VAL A 168 -5.83 -11.44 14.43
CA VAL A 168 -6.46 -10.28 13.77
C VAL A 168 -7.84 -10.59 13.19
N ALA A 169 -8.44 -11.73 13.54
CA ALA A 169 -9.72 -12.18 12.98
C ALA A 169 -10.89 -11.20 13.21
N ASN A 170 -10.83 -10.40 14.28
CA ASN A 170 -11.84 -9.39 14.62
C ASN A 170 -11.44 -7.97 14.22
N LEU A 171 -10.28 -7.79 13.60
CA LEU A 171 -9.81 -6.47 13.16
C LEU A 171 -10.57 -6.03 11.91
N THR A 172 -10.85 -4.75 11.82
CA THR A 172 -11.45 -4.12 10.64
C THR A 172 -10.72 -2.84 10.28
N GLN A 173 -10.65 -2.53 9.00
CA GLN A 173 -10.08 -1.27 8.49
C GLN A 173 -11.10 -0.54 7.64
N THR A 174 -11.13 0.78 7.76
CA THR A 174 -11.99 1.63 6.94
C THR A 174 -11.18 2.38 5.90
N TYR A 175 -11.58 2.28 4.65
CA TYR A 175 -10.99 2.97 3.51
C TYR A 175 -12.03 3.86 2.85
N TYR A 176 -11.56 4.95 2.24
CA TYR A 176 -12.35 5.85 1.42
C TYR A 176 -11.73 5.93 0.03
N ILE A 177 -12.54 5.66 -1.00
CA ILE A 177 -12.12 5.75 -2.41
C ILE A 177 -13.16 6.59 -3.16
N PRO A 178 -12.76 7.59 -3.97
CA PRO A 178 -13.69 8.36 -4.80
C PRO A 178 -14.54 7.44 -5.69
N VAL A 179 -15.86 7.66 -5.73
CA VAL A 179 -16.76 6.89 -6.62
C VAL A 179 -16.39 7.14 -8.09
N THR A 180 -16.08 8.40 -8.41
CA THR A 180 -15.54 8.82 -9.69
C THR A 180 -14.16 9.42 -9.45
N PRO A 181 -13.07 8.79 -9.93
CA PRO A 181 -11.71 9.30 -9.77
C PRO A 181 -11.56 10.72 -10.33
N VAL A 182 -10.74 11.54 -9.67
CA VAL A 182 -10.44 12.91 -10.11
C VAL A 182 -8.97 12.97 -10.49
N LYS A 183 -8.67 12.84 -11.79
CA LYS A 183 -7.31 12.90 -12.30
C LYS A 183 -6.72 14.31 -12.14
N LEU A 184 -5.45 14.39 -11.75
CA LEU A 184 -4.71 15.61 -11.52
C LEU A 184 -3.58 15.77 -12.54
N THR A 185 -3.21 17.01 -12.85
CA THR A 185 -2.06 17.30 -13.71
C THR A 185 -0.75 16.96 -12.99
N SER A 186 -0.67 17.20 -11.67
CA SER A 186 0.45 16.84 -10.81
C SER A 186 0.28 15.45 -10.18
N THR A 187 1.39 14.89 -9.69
CA THR A 187 1.40 13.61 -8.96
C THR A 187 1.41 13.84 -7.46
N THR A 188 0.74 12.99 -6.71
CA THR A 188 0.81 12.93 -5.25
C THR A 188 1.77 11.83 -4.81
N SER A 189 2.79 12.18 -4.03
CA SER A 189 3.70 11.21 -3.41
C SER A 189 3.01 10.47 -2.27
N PHE A 190 3.38 9.20 -2.06
CA PHE A 190 2.95 8.45 -0.87
C PHE A 190 3.64 8.96 0.40
N GLY A 191 2.93 8.81 1.52
CA GLY A 191 3.44 9.16 2.83
C GLY A 191 4.41 8.11 3.37
N ASN A 192 5.63 8.53 3.74
CA ASN A 192 6.70 7.66 4.26
C ASN A 192 6.98 7.88 5.77
N GLY A 193 5.93 8.04 6.59
CA GLY A 193 6.05 8.01 8.05
C GLY A 193 5.23 9.05 8.80
N PRO A 194 5.48 9.25 10.10
CA PRO A 194 4.80 10.27 10.88
C PRO A 194 5.01 11.67 10.25
N MET A 195 3.92 12.42 10.09
CA MET A 195 3.89 13.77 9.49
C MET A 195 4.15 13.85 7.97
N SER A 196 4.27 12.71 7.25
CA SER A 196 4.32 12.75 5.80
C SER A 196 2.97 13.14 5.20
N SER A 197 2.98 13.94 4.13
CA SER A 197 1.81 14.17 3.28
C SER A 197 1.58 12.98 2.35
N GLY A 198 0.31 12.75 1.97
CA GLY A 198 -0.08 11.63 1.11
C GLY A 198 -0.53 10.38 1.88
N PRO A 199 -1.26 9.46 1.23
CA PRO A 199 -1.66 8.21 1.86
C PRO A 199 -0.44 7.28 1.99
N SER A 200 -0.40 6.45 3.04
CA SER A 200 0.59 5.38 3.14
C SER A 200 0.15 4.11 2.41
N VAL A 201 -1.16 3.89 2.33
CA VAL A 201 -1.79 2.80 1.57
C VAL A 201 -1.82 3.18 0.10
N ARG A 202 -1.43 2.26 -0.77
CA ARG A 202 -1.37 2.50 -2.22
C ARG A 202 -2.70 2.23 -2.89
N GLY A 203 -3.42 1.22 -2.39
CA GLY A 203 -4.72 0.83 -2.89
C GLY A 203 -5.32 -0.33 -2.12
N LEU A 204 -6.45 -0.81 -2.63
CA LEU A 204 -7.23 -1.88 -2.06
C LEU A 204 -7.46 -2.98 -3.10
N ALA A 205 -7.10 -4.22 -2.75
CA ALA A 205 -7.42 -5.40 -3.54
C ALA A 205 -8.92 -5.71 -3.46
N PHE A 206 -9.46 -6.46 -4.43
CA PHE A 206 -10.88 -6.80 -4.44
C PHE A 206 -11.34 -7.65 -3.24
N ASN A 207 -10.45 -8.32 -2.54
CA ASN A 207 -10.76 -9.04 -1.30
C ASN A 207 -10.75 -8.15 -0.04
N GLY A 208 -10.55 -6.83 -0.18
CA GLY A 208 -10.52 -5.87 0.93
C GLY A 208 -9.15 -5.73 1.61
N VAL A 209 -8.13 -6.48 1.17
CA VAL A 209 -6.76 -6.36 1.71
C VAL A 209 -6.05 -5.17 1.07
N ARG A 210 -5.33 -4.40 1.89
CA ARG A 210 -4.58 -3.23 1.42
C ARG A 210 -3.29 -3.62 0.70
N PHE A 211 -2.99 -2.90 -0.38
CA PHE A 211 -1.65 -2.84 -0.97
C PHE A 211 -0.86 -1.78 -0.21
N ASP A 212 0.13 -2.20 0.57
CA ASP A 212 0.81 -1.35 1.53
C ASP A 212 2.09 -0.72 0.98
N ALA A 213 2.62 0.26 1.71
CA ALA A 213 3.98 0.79 1.49
C ALA A 213 5.04 -0.34 1.52
N PRO A 214 6.24 -0.14 0.95
CA PRO A 214 7.30 -1.16 0.99
C PRO A 214 7.54 -1.64 2.42
N ALA A 215 7.73 -2.94 2.61
CA ALA A 215 8.18 -3.46 3.90
C ALA A 215 9.56 -2.85 4.23
N PRO A 216 9.83 -2.48 5.49
CA PRO A 216 11.10 -1.88 5.89
C PRO A 216 12.19 -2.96 6.00
N VAL A 217 12.58 -3.55 4.87
CA VAL A 217 13.56 -4.66 4.79
C VAL A 217 14.86 -4.31 5.51
N ASN A 218 15.35 -3.08 5.36
CA ASN A 218 16.54 -2.61 6.07
C ASN A 218 16.41 -2.66 7.61
N ALA A 219 15.25 -2.33 8.16
CA ALA A 219 14.98 -2.40 9.60
C ALA A 219 14.83 -3.84 10.08
N ILE A 220 14.23 -4.71 9.26
CA ILE A 220 14.09 -6.14 9.55
C ILE A 220 15.48 -6.80 9.62
N LEU A 221 16.31 -6.57 8.59
CA LEU A 221 17.64 -7.16 8.52
C LEU A 221 18.60 -6.63 9.60
N SER A 222 18.48 -5.36 10.01
CA SER A 222 19.34 -4.80 11.08
C SER A 222 19.05 -5.40 12.46
N ALA A 223 17.84 -5.93 12.67
CA ALA A 223 17.46 -6.68 13.87
C ALA A 223 17.84 -8.17 13.81
N TYR A 224 18.37 -8.66 12.68
CA TYR A 224 18.55 -10.09 12.39
C TYR A 224 17.27 -10.91 12.58
N THR A 225 16.12 -10.32 12.24
CA THR A 225 14.88 -11.07 12.08
C THR A 225 14.65 -11.34 10.61
N LEU A 226 13.97 -12.43 10.29
CA LEU A 226 13.40 -12.68 8.97
C LEU A 226 11.88 -12.57 9.12
N ALA A 227 11.21 -11.75 8.31
CA ALA A 227 9.75 -11.58 8.39
C ALA A 227 9.11 -11.87 7.03
N PRO A 228 9.03 -13.16 6.63
CA PRO A 228 8.56 -13.54 5.29
C PRO A 228 7.16 -13.02 5.00
N PHE A 229 6.89 -12.83 3.71
CA PHE A 229 5.53 -12.78 3.19
C PHE A 229 5.09 -14.21 2.88
N ASP A 230 3.80 -14.48 2.79
CA ASP A 230 3.32 -15.74 2.24
C ASP A 230 3.37 -15.71 0.70
N ASP A 231 2.99 -16.82 0.06
CA ASP A 231 2.97 -16.92 -1.40
C ASP A 231 1.98 -15.95 -2.07
N ALA A 232 1.02 -15.42 -1.32
CA ALA A 232 0.11 -14.37 -1.80
C ALA A 232 0.74 -12.97 -1.71
N GLY A 233 1.97 -12.86 -1.19
CA GLY A 233 2.73 -11.63 -1.07
C GLY A 233 2.34 -10.79 0.14
N GLY A 234 1.70 -11.38 1.14
CA GLY A 234 1.22 -10.68 2.34
C GLY A 234 1.67 -11.28 3.65
N HIS A 235 1.50 -10.50 4.72
CA HIS A 235 1.76 -10.93 6.10
C HIS A 235 0.91 -10.10 7.07
N ILE A 236 0.98 -10.45 8.36
CA ILE A 236 0.10 -9.87 9.39
C ILE A 236 0.89 -8.93 10.30
N ASN A 237 0.30 -7.76 10.55
CA ASN A 237 0.62 -6.92 11.69
C ASN A 237 -0.64 -6.72 12.55
N LEU A 238 -0.50 -6.65 13.87
CA LEU A 238 -1.64 -6.57 14.79
C LEU A 238 -2.44 -5.26 14.70
N ALA A 239 -1.89 -4.20 14.14
CA ALA A 239 -2.59 -2.93 13.91
C ALA A 239 -3.23 -2.86 12.51
N ALA A 240 -2.62 -3.51 11.53
CA ALA A 240 -3.05 -3.44 10.13
C ALA A 240 -4.02 -4.56 9.74
N GLY A 241 -3.88 -5.74 10.35
CA GLY A 241 -4.36 -7.00 9.81
C GLY A 241 -3.38 -7.61 8.80
N TYR A 242 -3.88 -8.56 8.01
CA TYR A 242 -3.19 -9.07 6.83
C TYR A 242 -3.12 -8.00 5.74
N HIS A 243 -1.96 -7.81 5.13
CA HIS A 243 -1.71 -6.78 4.12
C HIS A 243 -0.62 -7.21 3.13
N TYR A 244 -0.72 -6.74 1.88
CA TYR A 244 0.18 -7.12 0.80
C TYR A 244 1.36 -6.16 0.66
N HIS A 245 2.53 -6.72 0.36
CA HIS A 245 3.75 -6.02 -0.06
C HIS A 245 4.18 -6.37 -1.50
N ALA A 246 3.61 -7.43 -2.06
CA ALA A 246 3.78 -7.84 -3.44
C ALA A 246 2.47 -8.35 -4.05
N ALA A 247 2.30 -8.16 -5.36
CA ALA A 247 1.26 -8.82 -6.14
C ALA A 247 1.84 -10.08 -6.79
N THR A 248 1.41 -11.27 -6.33
CA THR A 248 1.90 -12.57 -6.83
C THR A 248 0.92 -13.29 -7.75
N GLY A 249 -0.28 -12.72 -7.95
CA GLY A 249 -1.32 -13.26 -8.82
C GLY A 249 -2.30 -14.22 -8.14
N ILE A 250 -2.22 -14.40 -6.82
CA ILE A 250 -3.12 -15.28 -6.04
C ILE A 250 -4.46 -14.61 -5.72
N SER A 251 -4.45 -13.32 -5.38
CA SER A 251 -5.69 -12.60 -5.01
C SER A 251 -6.66 -12.46 -6.18
N LYS A 252 -7.94 -12.25 -5.87
CA LYS A 252 -8.99 -12.06 -6.88
C LYS A 252 -8.58 -11.04 -7.94
N LYS A 253 -8.77 -11.42 -9.19
CA LYS A 253 -8.54 -10.59 -10.37
C LYS A 253 -9.67 -10.68 -11.38
N ILE A 254 -9.78 -9.66 -12.21
CA ILE A 254 -10.76 -9.56 -13.29
C ILE A 254 -9.99 -9.52 -14.61
N ALA A 255 -10.03 -10.65 -15.33
CA ALA A 255 -9.42 -10.77 -16.65
C ALA A 255 -10.03 -9.75 -17.62
N GLN A 256 -9.18 -9.22 -18.50
CA GLN A 256 -9.58 -8.28 -19.55
C GLN A 256 -9.73 -9.04 -20.87
N THR A 257 -10.77 -8.71 -21.64
CA THR A 257 -11.13 -9.46 -22.86
C THR A 257 -10.29 -9.09 -24.08
N ASP A 258 -9.51 -8.01 -24.00
CA ASP A 258 -8.67 -7.45 -25.06
C ASP A 258 -7.17 -7.79 -24.91
N GLY A 259 -6.84 -8.70 -23.97
CA GLY A 259 -5.45 -9.12 -23.73
C GLY A 259 -4.67 -8.20 -22.79
N HIS A 260 -5.29 -7.16 -22.25
CA HIS A 260 -4.72 -6.31 -21.22
C HIS A 260 -4.45 -7.08 -19.91
N SER A 261 -3.55 -6.57 -19.06
CA SER A 261 -3.36 -7.09 -17.68
C SER A 261 -4.69 -7.25 -16.95
N ALA A 262 -4.84 -8.25 -16.09
CA ALA A 262 -6.03 -8.36 -15.25
C ALA A 262 -6.09 -7.23 -14.22
N MET A 263 -7.28 -6.74 -13.94
CA MET A 263 -7.50 -5.78 -12.86
C MET A 263 -7.50 -6.49 -11.51
N ILE A 264 -6.86 -5.93 -10.49
CA ILE A 264 -6.71 -6.56 -9.17
C ILE A 264 -7.28 -5.70 -8.01
N GLY A 265 -7.62 -4.44 -8.30
CA GLY A 265 -8.13 -3.53 -7.29
C GLY A 265 -8.20 -2.09 -7.75
N TYR A 266 -8.24 -1.17 -6.80
CA TYR A 266 -8.23 0.28 -7.02
C TYR A 266 -7.15 0.93 -6.18
N ALA A 267 -6.45 1.91 -6.74
CA ALA A 267 -5.59 2.79 -5.98
C ALA A 267 -6.43 3.71 -5.06
N MET A 268 -5.80 4.36 -4.09
CA MET A 268 -6.53 5.21 -3.12
C MET A 268 -7.21 6.44 -3.75
N ASP A 269 -6.82 6.83 -4.96
CA ASP A 269 -7.47 7.87 -5.76
C ASP A 269 -8.62 7.33 -6.65
N GLY A 270 -8.88 6.03 -6.61
CA GLY A 270 -9.95 5.34 -7.33
C GLY A 270 -9.60 4.91 -8.75
N HIS A 271 -8.42 5.24 -9.27
CA HIS A 271 -7.98 4.68 -10.56
C HIS A 271 -7.68 3.17 -10.43
N GLY A 272 -7.92 2.42 -11.49
CA GLY A 272 -7.76 0.97 -11.47
C GLY A 272 -6.31 0.54 -11.25
N LEU A 273 -6.12 -0.54 -10.49
CA LEU A 273 -4.84 -1.24 -10.34
C LEU A 273 -4.88 -2.55 -11.12
N TYR A 274 -3.85 -2.78 -11.93
CA TYR A 274 -3.73 -3.92 -12.82
C TYR A 274 -2.44 -4.71 -12.55
N GLU A 275 -2.44 -5.99 -12.92
CA GLU A 275 -1.24 -6.84 -12.90
C GLU A 275 -0.11 -6.23 -13.75
N ARG A 276 1.14 -6.53 -13.40
CA ARG A 276 2.32 -6.00 -14.11
C ARG A 276 2.37 -6.38 -15.59
N LEU A 277 2.00 -7.63 -15.87
CA LEU A 277 2.13 -8.23 -17.19
C LEU A 277 0.77 -8.33 -17.87
N ASP A 278 0.76 -8.04 -19.16
CA ASP A 278 -0.38 -8.31 -20.03
C ASP A 278 -0.64 -9.83 -20.18
N ALA A 279 -1.70 -10.19 -20.89
CA ALA A 279 -2.05 -11.61 -21.10
C ALA A 279 -0.99 -12.40 -21.89
N SER A 280 -0.04 -11.72 -22.56
CA SER A 280 1.09 -12.33 -23.26
C SER A 280 2.36 -12.46 -22.40
N GLY A 281 2.31 -12.01 -21.15
CA GLY A 281 3.44 -12.04 -20.23
C GLY A 281 4.42 -10.87 -20.43
N LYS A 282 4.01 -9.79 -21.09
CA LYS A 282 4.86 -8.63 -21.37
C LYS A 282 4.49 -7.44 -20.49
N GLU A 283 5.51 -6.71 -20.03
CA GLU A 283 5.33 -5.45 -19.32
C GLU A 283 5.18 -4.29 -20.30
N TYR A 284 4.33 -3.33 -19.95
CA TYR A 284 4.08 -2.13 -20.72
C TYR A 284 5.30 -1.22 -20.74
N THR A 285 5.59 -0.63 -21.90
CA THR A 285 6.79 0.19 -22.11
C THR A 285 6.53 1.69 -22.03
N ASP A 286 5.27 2.08 -21.90
CA ASP A 286 4.75 3.45 -21.94
C ASP A 286 4.22 3.92 -20.57
N LEU A 287 4.55 3.20 -19.50
CA LEU A 287 4.19 3.57 -18.13
C LEU A 287 4.89 4.88 -17.71
N ASP A 288 4.14 5.77 -17.09
CA ASP A 288 4.64 7.01 -16.51
C ASP A 288 5.42 6.77 -15.18
N ALA A 289 5.86 7.85 -14.55
CA ALA A 289 6.61 7.79 -13.30
C ALA A 289 5.84 7.14 -12.14
N CYS A 290 4.50 7.20 -12.15
CA CYS A 290 3.64 6.53 -11.15
C CYS A 290 3.35 5.07 -11.49
N ARG A 291 3.89 4.56 -12.61
CA ARG A 291 3.58 3.25 -13.22
C ARG A 291 2.17 3.17 -13.80
N GLY A 292 1.62 4.29 -14.27
CA GLY A 292 0.33 4.32 -14.95
C GLY A 292 0.42 4.82 -16.39
N HIS A 293 -0.65 4.60 -17.15
CA HIS A 293 -0.84 5.15 -18.48
C HIS A 293 -2.34 5.30 -18.78
N SER A 294 -2.72 5.73 -19.97
CA SER A 294 -4.12 5.93 -20.35
C SER A 294 -4.45 5.25 -21.67
N ASP A 295 -5.65 4.66 -21.74
CA ASP A 295 -6.27 4.19 -22.98
C ASP A 295 -7.75 4.62 -23.03
N ASP A 296 -8.38 4.49 -24.20
CA ASP A 296 -9.77 4.93 -24.42
C ASP A 296 -10.82 4.08 -23.66
N THR A 297 -10.47 2.84 -23.31
CA THR A 297 -11.36 1.88 -22.63
C THR A 297 -11.36 2.08 -21.12
N ARG A 298 -10.18 2.27 -20.53
CA ARG A 298 -9.92 2.27 -19.09
C ARG A 298 -9.69 3.65 -18.52
N GLY A 299 -9.36 4.62 -19.37
CA GLY A 299 -8.83 5.88 -18.91
C GLY A 299 -7.45 5.72 -18.28
N TYR A 300 -7.08 6.65 -17.40
CA TYR A 300 -5.85 6.50 -16.62
C TYR A 300 -5.95 5.36 -15.60
N HIS A 301 -4.96 4.48 -15.59
CA HIS A 301 -4.87 3.34 -14.68
C HIS A 301 -3.42 2.93 -14.44
N TYR A 302 -3.19 2.16 -13.37
CA TYR A 302 -1.86 1.77 -12.93
C TYR A 302 -1.57 0.29 -13.15
N HIS A 303 -0.29 -0.03 -13.32
CA HIS A 303 0.25 -1.38 -13.31
C HIS A 303 1.20 -1.59 -12.14
N VAL A 304 0.93 -2.63 -11.35
CA VAL A 304 1.78 -2.96 -10.20
C VAL A 304 3.20 -3.33 -10.64
N ASP A 305 4.16 -3.08 -9.75
CA ASP A 305 5.57 -3.43 -9.93
C ASP A 305 5.78 -4.95 -9.85
N LYS A 306 7.00 -5.39 -10.20
CA LYS A 306 7.38 -6.79 -9.97
C LYS A 306 7.39 -7.07 -8.47
N ALA A 307 6.97 -8.26 -8.06
CA ALA A 307 6.89 -8.65 -6.66
C ALA A 307 8.20 -8.34 -5.88
N GLY A 308 9.35 -8.72 -6.43
CA GLY A 308 10.67 -8.48 -5.83
C GLY A 308 11.05 -7.01 -5.63
N SER A 309 10.34 -6.05 -6.24
CA SER A 309 10.56 -4.61 -6.04
C SER A 309 10.07 -4.12 -4.67
N ASN A 310 9.31 -4.92 -3.92
CA ASN A 310 8.69 -4.50 -2.65
C ASN A 310 7.87 -3.21 -2.83
N ASN A 311 7.12 -3.15 -3.94
CA ASN A 311 6.45 -1.96 -4.43
C ASN A 311 5.23 -2.35 -5.27
N PHE A 312 4.25 -1.45 -5.36
CA PHE A 312 3.13 -1.59 -6.29
C PHE A 312 3.15 -0.46 -7.32
N ILE A 313 3.01 0.79 -6.87
CA ILE A 313 2.97 1.99 -7.72
C ILE A 313 3.75 3.11 -7.03
N ASN A 314 4.31 4.08 -7.76
CA ASN A 314 5.26 5.04 -7.16
C ASN A 314 4.59 6.30 -6.60
N CYS A 315 3.43 6.67 -7.13
CA CYS A 315 2.66 7.85 -6.74
C CYS A 315 1.20 7.69 -7.17
N LEU A 316 0.36 8.65 -6.78
CA LEU A 316 -1.00 8.81 -7.29
C LEU A 316 -1.05 9.94 -8.32
N LYS A 317 -1.91 9.78 -9.32
CA LYS A 317 -2.23 10.73 -10.39
C LYS A 317 -3.64 11.30 -10.23
N GLY A 318 -4.43 10.79 -9.29
CA GLY A 318 -5.70 11.37 -8.90
C GLY A 318 -5.70 11.96 -7.49
N ALA A 319 -6.73 12.74 -7.20
CA ALA A 319 -7.02 13.22 -5.85
C ALA A 319 -7.58 12.06 -5.00
N TYR A 320 -7.07 11.92 -3.78
CA TYR A 320 -7.43 10.83 -2.87
C TYR A 320 -8.24 11.36 -1.68
N ALA A 321 -9.02 10.51 -1.03
CA ALA A 321 -9.77 10.86 0.17
C ALA A 321 -8.91 10.68 1.43
N ASN A 322 -8.93 11.66 2.33
CA ASN A 322 -8.32 11.58 3.66
C ASN A 322 -9.18 10.76 4.65
#